data_AF-A0A6L6DY43-F1
#
_entry.id   AF-A0A6L6DY43-F1
#
_cell.length_a   1.000
_cell.length_b   1.000
_cell.length_c   1.000
_cell.angle_alpha   90.00
_cell.angle_beta   90.00
_cell.angle_gamma   90.00
#
_symmetry.space_group_name_H-M   'P 1'
#
loop_
_entity.id
_entity.type
_entity.pdbx_description
1 polymer ?
#
loop_
_entity_poly.entity_id
_entity_poly.type
_entity_poly.pdbx_seq_one_letter_code
_entity_poly.pdbx_strand_id
1 'polypeptide(L)' 'EILRVIDSLQLTAKFKVATPANWTDGQDVIIGAAVTDEEAKTLFPQGWKTVKPYLRVLAQPK' A
#
# COMPACT_ATOMS: atom_id res chain seq x y z
N GLU A 1 -1.62 -15.37 -12.41
CA GLU A 1 -2.67 -14.59 -11.72
C GLU A 1 -3.03 -15.08 -10.33
N ILE A 2 -3.26 -16.38 -10.10
CA ILE A 2 -3.59 -16.91 -8.75
C ILE A 2 -2.55 -16.52 -7.70
N LEU A 3 -1.26 -16.79 -7.96
CA LEU A 3 -0.17 -16.45 -7.03
C LEU A 3 -0.11 -14.95 -6.72
N ARG A 4 -0.21 -14.11 -7.76
CA ARG A 4 -0.22 -12.65 -7.63
C ARG A 4 -1.32 -12.15 -6.68
N VAL A 5 -2.51 -12.74 -6.76
CA VAL A 5 -3.63 -12.38 -5.88
C VAL A 5 -3.38 -12.86 -4.45
N ILE A 6 -2.79 -14.04 -4.26
CA ILE A 6 -2.41 -14.54 -2.93
C ILE A 6 -1.39 -13.60 -2.28
N ASP A 7 -0.34 -13.20 -3.01
CA ASP A 7 0.69 -12.27 -2.51
C ASP A 7 0.07 -10.93 -2.12
N SER A 8 -0.83 -10.41 -2.96
CA SER A 8 -1.59 -9.20 -2.67
C SER A 8 -2.46 -9.34 -1.41
N LEU A 9 -3.17 -10.46 -1.23
CA LEU A 9 -4.00 -10.69 -0.05
C LEU A 9 -3.15 -10.78 1.23
N GLN A 10 -2.01 -11.46 1.17
CA GLN A 10 -1.09 -11.56 2.31
C GLN A 10 -0.49 -10.21 2.69
N LEU A 11 -0.10 -9.40 1.70
CA LEU A 11 0.46 -8.07 1.92
C LEU A 11 -0.56 -7.12 2.54
N THR A 12 -1.77 -7.05 1.97
CA THR A 12 -2.86 -6.18 2.43
C THR A 12 -3.45 -6.62 3.78
N ALA A 13 -3.29 -7.89 4.16
CA ALA A 13 -3.65 -8.36 5.50
C ALA A 13 -2.65 -7.89 6.58
N LYS A 14 -1.36 -7.84 6.25
CA LYS A 14 -0.29 -7.44 7.19
C LYS A 14 -0.18 -5.93 7.33
N PHE A 15 -0.27 -5.22 6.21
CA PHE A 15 -0.08 -3.77 6.14
C PHE A 15 -1.35 -3.11 5.64
N LYS A 16 -1.66 -1.92 6.14
CA LYS A 16 -2.84 -1.13 5.74
C LYS A 16 -2.64 -0.47 4.36
N VAL A 17 -2.35 -1.28 3.35
CA VAL A 17 -2.09 -0.89 1.96
C VAL A 17 -3.05 -1.59 1.00
N ALA A 18 -3.05 -1.17 -0.26
CA ALA A 18 -3.76 -1.75 -1.38
C ALA A 18 -2.82 -1.84 -2.59
N THR A 19 -2.95 -2.90 -3.38
CA THR A 19 -2.15 -3.12 -4.58
C THR A 19 -2.83 -2.45 -5.80
N PRO A 20 -2.10 -1.63 -6.59
CA PRO A 20 -2.67 -1.00 -7.78
C PRO A 20 -2.93 -2.01 -8.91
N ALA A 21 -3.59 -1.54 -9.98
CA ALA A 21 -3.78 -2.34 -11.18
C ALA A 21 -2.43 -2.80 -11.75
N ASN A 22 -2.38 -4.06 -12.20
CA ASN A 22 -1.17 -4.71 -12.73
C ASN A 22 0.02 -4.78 -11.77
N TRP A 23 -0.21 -4.64 -10.46
CA TRP A 23 0.83 -4.77 -9.44
C TRP A 23 1.50 -6.16 -9.46
N THR A 24 2.82 -6.17 -9.34
CA THR A 24 3.66 -7.34 -9.07
C THR A 24 4.42 -7.16 -7.76
N ASP A 25 4.76 -8.26 -7.09
CA ASP A 25 5.54 -8.21 -5.85
C ASP A 25 6.84 -7.41 -5.99
N GLY A 26 7.10 -6.55 -5.03
CA GLY A 26 8.17 -5.55 -5.00
C GLY A 26 7.81 -4.16 -5.54
N GLN A 27 6.66 -3.99 -6.20
CA GLN A 27 6.23 -2.70 -6.75
C GLN A 27 5.52 -1.80 -5.73
N ASP A 28 5.44 -0.52 -6.05
CA ASP A 28 4.74 0.49 -5.25
C ASP A 28 3.28 0.09 -4.97
N VAL A 29 2.85 0.43 -3.75
CA VAL A 29 1.51 0.19 -3.22
C VAL A 29 0.86 1.49 -2.80
N ILE A 30 -0.46 1.43 -2.57
CA ILE A 30 -1.27 2.57 -2.20
C ILE A 30 -1.68 2.43 -0.73
N ILE A 31 -1.62 3.51 0.06
CA ILE A 31 -2.16 3.49 1.44
C ILE A 31 -3.67 3.30 1.37
N GLY A 32 -4.19 2.38 2.19
CA GLY A 32 -5.64 2.13 2.25
C GLY A 32 -6.44 3.40 2.51
N ALA A 33 -7.57 3.55 1.82
CA ALA A 33 -8.41 4.75 1.93
C ALA A 33 -8.99 4.99 3.33
N ALA A 34 -9.08 3.93 4.15
CA ALA A 34 -9.54 4.01 5.53
C ALA A 34 -8.48 4.54 6.53
N VAL A 35 -7.21 4.64 6.12
CA VAL A 35 -6.12 5.08 6.99
C VAL A 35 -6.05 6.59 6.99
N THR A 36 -6.11 7.22 8.16
CA THR A 36 -5.96 8.68 8.28
C THR A 36 -4.51 9.09 8.07
N ASP A 37 -4.24 10.38 7.81
CA ASP A 37 -2.86 10.85 7.61
C ASP A 37 -2.01 10.72 8.89
N GLU A 38 -2.61 10.82 10.07
CA GLU A 38 -1.92 10.65 11.35
C GLU A 38 -1.50 9.19 11.60
N GLU A 39 -2.40 8.26 11.33
CA GLU A 39 -2.10 6.82 11.36
C GLU A 39 -1.05 6.46 10.31
N ALA A 40 -1.16 7.02 9.11
CA ALA A 40 -0.19 6.79 8.03
C ALA A 40 1.22 7.25 8.41
N LYS A 41 1.39 8.37 9.11
CA LYS A 41 2.70 8.82 9.63
C LYS A 41 3.32 7.83 10.61
N THR A 42 2.48 7.18 11.41
CA THR A 42 2.92 6.20 12.41
C THR A 42 3.28 4.86 11.75
N LEU A 43 2.46 4.40 10.80
CA LEU A 43 2.63 3.13 10.11
C LEU A 43 3.74 3.17 9.04
N PHE A 44 3.93 4.31 8.38
CA PHE A 44 4.86 4.47 7.26
C PHE A 44 5.79 5.68 7.51
N PRO A 45 6.75 5.56 8.45
CA PRO A 45 7.64 6.66 8.82
C PRO A 45 8.62 7.07 7.71
N GLN A 46 8.82 6.21 6.72
CA GLN A 46 9.61 6.47 5.51
C GLN A 46 8.96 7.54 4.60
N GLY A 47 7.72 7.91 4.88
CA GLY A 47 6.93 8.82 4.06
C GLY A 47 6.27 8.14 2.86
N TRP A 48 5.46 8.92 2.15
CA TRP A 48 4.75 8.50 0.95
C TRP A 48 4.62 9.67 -0.03
N LYS A 49 4.35 9.35 -1.29
CA LYS A 49 4.05 10.32 -2.35
C LYS A 49 2.56 10.51 -2.48
N THR A 50 2.06 11.70 -2.16
CA THR A 50 0.65 12.06 -2.36
C THR A 50 0.45 12.60 -3.78
N VAL A 51 -0.22 11.83 -4.65
CA VAL A 51 -0.63 12.30 -5.99
C VAL A 51 -1.97 13.03 -5.89
N LYS A 52 -2.88 12.50 -5.08
CA LYS A 52 -4.17 13.10 -4.69
C LYS A 52 -4.44 12.77 -3.22
N PRO A 53 -5.35 13.49 -2.52
CA PRO A 53 -5.66 13.22 -1.11
C PRO A 53 -6.01 11.75 -0.82
N TYR A 54 -6.68 11.08 -1.75
CA TYR A 54 -7.05 9.65 -1.65
C TYR A 54 -6.06 8.70 -2.35
N LEU A 55 -5.05 9.22 -3.06
CA LEU A 55 -4.06 8.46 -3.82
C LEU A 55 -2.66 8.74 -3.28
N ARG A 56 -2.31 7.98 -2.25
CA ARG A 56 -1.05 8.05 -1.52
C ARG A 56 -0.24 6.80 -1.84
N VAL A 57 0.89 6.96 -2.50
CA VAL A 57 1.72 5.87 -3.03
C VAL A 57 3.00 5.74 -2.20
N LEU A 58 3.39 4.53 -1.84
CA LEU A 58 4.67 4.25 -1.20
C LEU A 58 5.30 2.97 -1.78
N ALA A 59 6.60 2.80 -1.56
CA ALA A 59 7.27 1.53 -1.82
C ALA A 59 6.67 0.42 -0.96
N GLN A 60 6.64 -0.82 -1.48
CA GLN A 60 6.09 -1.95 -0.75
C GLN A 60 6.77 -2.11 0.63
N PRO A 61 6.00 -2.11 1.74
CA PRO A 61 6.54 -2.39 3.06
C PRO A 61 6.98 -3.86 3.14
N LYS A 62 8.08 -4.10 3.86
CA LYS A 62 8.63 -5.45 4.12
C LYS A 62 8.23 -5.93 5.51
#